data_AF-A0A936S9T7-F1
#
_entry.id   AF-A0A936S9T7-F1
#
_cell.length_a   1.000
_cell.length_b   1.000
_cell.length_c   1.000
_cell.angle_alpha   90.00
_cell.angle_beta   90.00
_cell.angle_gamma   90.00
#
_symmetry.space_group_name_H-M   'P 1'
#
loop_
_entity.id
_entity.type
_entity.pdbx_description
1 polymer ?
#
loop_
_entity_poly.entity_id
_entity_poly.type
_entity_poly.pdbx_seq_one_letter_code
_entity_poly.pdbx_strand_id
1 'polypeptide(L)'
;MKCKLVLVSSFLIFAFSLGINAQNNPALDAYNNWKSAASAKINGDIGTHYALISTTQRLSEQSAIIHFLSVGKLPKLELEVTPLFITRGTDGQVINTIRGEKAVATQALDNSTKLKDPKAELTITIPVGIAHNALEVNWNIDVDGKKATYSLTLPLENEQLTSVLGIIL
;
A
#
# COMPACT_ATOMS: atom_id res chain seq x y z
N MET A 1 -14.84 14.03 20.43
CA MET A 1 -15.28 13.30 19.21
C MET A 1 -14.70 11.90 19.27
N LYS A 2 -15.54 10.86 19.19
CA LYS A 2 -15.10 9.45 19.20
C LYS A 2 -14.88 9.02 17.74
N CYS A 3 -13.62 8.97 17.28
CA CYS A 3 -13.29 8.39 15.97
C CYS A 3 -13.60 6.89 16.00
N LYS A 4 -14.44 6.42 15.07
CA LYS A 4 -14.63 5.00 14.81
C LYS A 4 -13.62 4.58 13.73
N LEU A 5 -12.59 3.84 14.13
CA LEU A 5 -11.63 3.25 13.22
C LEU A 5 -12.27 2.01 12.58
N VAL A 6 -12.53 2.03 11.28
CA VAL A 6 -12.97 0.86 10.51
C VAL A 6 -11.81 0.45 9.60
N LEU A 7 -11.09 -0.59 10.01
CA LEU A 7 -10.02 -1.19 9.19
C LEU A 7 -10.67 -2.13 8.17
N VAL A 8 -10.47 -1.90 6.87
CA VAL A 8 -10.89 -2.84 5.82
C VAL A 8 -9.64 -3.26 5.07
N SER A 9 -9.22 -4.51 5.30
CA SER A 9 -8.22 -5.19 4.47
C SER A 9 -8.97 -6.03 3.43
N SER A 10 -8.66 -5.85 2.15
CA SER A 10 -9.21 -6.67 1.06
C SER A 10 -8.08 -7.08 0.15
N PHE A 11 -7.79 -8.39 0.11
CA PHE A 11 -6.86 -9.02 -0.82
C PHE A 11 -7.64 -9.33 -2.12
N LEU A 12 -7.24 -8.74 -3.24
CA LEU A 12 -7.76 -9.09 -4.57
C LEU A 12 -6.62 -9.68 -5.40
N ILE A 13 -6.74 -10.96 -5.76
CA ILE A 13 -5.87 -11.63 -6.72
C ILE A 13 -6.55 -11.51 -8.09
N PHE A 14 -5.96 -10.76 -9.02
CA PHE A 14 -6.45 -10.67 -10.40
C PHE A 14 -5.60 -11.55 -11.31
N ALA A 15 -6.23 -12.55 -11.94
CA ALA A 15 -5.68 -13.25 -13.11
C ALA A 15 -6.15 -12.51 -14.38
N PHE A 16 -5.22 -12.10 -15.23
CA PHE A 16 -5.46 -11.24 -16.39
C PHE A 16 -6.19 -11.95 -17.53
N SER A 17 -7.17 -11.26 -18.14
CA SER A 17 -7.64 -11.50 -19.50
C SER A 17 -7.28 -10.31 -20.39
N LEU A 18 -6.79 -10.62 -21.60
CA LEU A 18 -6.23 -9.71 -22.60
C LEU A 18 -7.28 -8.74 -23.16
N GLY A 19 -6.98 -7.45 -23.18
CA GLY A 19 -7.61 -6.50 -24.10
C GLY A 19 -7.67 -5.04 -23.64
N ILE A 20 -7.17 -4.16 -24.52
CA ILE A 20 -7.40 -2.71 -24.67
C ILE A 20 -6.35 -1.79 -24.01
N ASN A 21 -5.71 -0.99 -24.90
CA ASN A 21 -4.78 0.10 -24.65
C ASN A 21 -5.41 1.26 -23.86
N ALA A 22 -5.62 1.09 -22.56
CA ALA A 22 -5.40 2.18 -21.63
C ALA A 22 -3.92 2.12 -21.22
N GLN A 23 -3.31 3.26 -20.94
CA GLN A 23 -2.03 3.31 -20.25
C GLN A 23 -2.29 2.77 -18.84
N ASN A 24 -2.35 1.44 -18.70
CA ASN A 24 -2.82 0.73 -17.51
C ASN A 24 -1.94 1.13 -16.34
N ASN A 25 -2.46 1.98 -15.46
CA ASN A 25 -1.83 2.29 -14.20
C ASN A 25 -2.51 1.42 -13.14
N PRO A 26 -2.00 0.20 -12.87
CA PRO A 26 -2.65 -0.74 -11.96
C PRO A 26 -2.87 -0.16 -10.57
N ALA A 27 -2.02 0.77 -10.12
CA ALA A 27 -2.18 1.45 -8.84
C ALA A 27 -3.40 2.40 -8.84
N LEU A 28 -3.61 3.13 -9.93
CA LEU A 28 -4.77 4.01 -10.06
C LEU A 28 -6.08 3.22 -10.17
N ASP A 29 -6.08 2.12 -10.91
CA ASP A 29 -7.25 1.26 -11.04
C ASP A 29 -7.60 0.60 -9.70
N ALA A 30 -6.60 0.13 -8.95
CA ALA A 30 -6.79 -0.41 -7.62
C ALA A 30 -7.37 0.65 -6.65
N TYR A 31 -6.88 1.89 -6.70
CA TYR A 31 -7.45 3.00 -5.93
C TYR A 31 -8.92 3.26 -6.28
N ASN A 32 -9.24 3.38 -7.57
CA ASN A 32 -10.60 3.66 -8.03
C ASN A 32 -11.57 2.54 -7.63
N ASN A 33 -11.14 1.28 -7.75
CA ASN A 33 -11.91 0.11 -7.32
C ASN A 33 -12.16 0.12 -5.80
N TRP A 34 -11.12 0.39 -5.00
CA TRP A 34 -11.25 0.54 -3.55
C TRP A 34 -12.21 1.68 -3.19
N LYS A 35 -12.06 2.86 -3.83
CA LYS A 35 -12.91 4.04 -3.60
C LYS A 35 -14.37 3.73 -3.88
N SER A 36 -14.65 3.10 -5.02
CA SER A 36 -16.01 2.67 -5.40
C SER A 36 -16.60 1.69 -4.39
N ALA A 37 -15.84 0.66 -4.00
CA ALA A 37 -16.29 -0.32 -3.01
C ALA A 37 -16.54 0.31 -1.63
N ALA A 38 -15.68 1.24 -1.21
CA ALA A 38 -15.83 1.98 0.03
C ALA A 38 -17.10 2.86 0.00
N SER A 39 -17.32 3.61 -1.08
CA SER A 39 -18.53 4.41 -1.30
C SER A 39 -19.80 3.57 -1.26
N ALA A 40 -19.80 2.41 -1.91
CA ALA A 40 -20.93 1.49 -1.91
C ALA A 40 -21.25 0.99 -0.49
N LYS A 41 -20.23 0.70 0.32
CA LYS A 41 -20.39 0.21 1.69
C LYS A 41 -21.03 1.24 2.63
N ILE A 42 -20.80 2.53 2.39
CA ILE A 42 -21.34 3.62 3.21
C ILE A 42 -22.56 4.32 2.58
N ASN A 43 -23.07 3.82 1.46
CA ASN A 43 -24.17 4.41 0.68
C ASN A 43 -23.96 5.90 0.34
N GLY A 44 -22.75 6.29 -0.05
CA GLY A 44 -22.46 7.70 -0.33
C GLY A 44 -21.01 8.04 -0.64
N ASP A 45 -20.71 9.33 -0.60
CA ASP A 45 -19.35 9.85 -0.75
C ASP A 45 -18.51 9.50 0.49
N ILE A 46 -17.30 8.98 0.28
CA ILE A 46 -16.35 8.67 1.36
C ILE A 46 -15.71 9.91 1.97
N GLY A 47 -15.95 11.10 1.39
CA GLY A 47 -15.47 12.37 1.94
C GLY A 47 -13.95 12.42 2.01
N THR A 48 -13.41 13.01 3.07
CA THR A 48 -11.95 13.06 3.30
C THR A 48 -11.41 11.67 3.59
N HIS A 49 -10.49 11.23 2.75
CA HIS A 49 -9.87 9.91 2.86
C HIS A 49 -8.40 9.96 2.45
N TYR A 50 -7.68 8.94 2.88
CA TYR A 50 -6.29 8.72 2.54
C TYR A 50 -6.14 7.30 2.02
N ALA A 51 -5.28 7.10 1.04
CA ALA A 51 -4.97 5.77 0.54
C ALA A 51 -3.48 5.64 0.27
N LEU A 52 -2.91 4.48 0.59
CA LEU A 52 -1.61 4.06 0.13
C LEU A 52 -1.81 2.85 -0.77
N ILE A 53 -1.51 3.02 -2.04
CA ILE A 53 -1.50 1.95 -3.02
C ILE A 53 -0.04 1.54 -3.21
N SER A 54 0.20 0.24 -3.13
CA SER A 54 1.53 -0.33 -3.25
C SER A 54 1.50 -1.38 -4.34
N THR A 55 2.46 -1.30 -5.27
CA THR A 55 2.67 -2.29 -6.31
C THR A 55 4.05 -2.89 -6.13
N THR A 56 4.12 -4.17 -5.80
CA THR A 56 5.34 -4.89 -5.43
C THR A 56 5.71 -5.92 -6.49
N GLN A 57 7.01 -6.04 -6.76
CA GLN A 57 7.54 -7.10 -7.62
C GLN A 57 8.94 -7.50 -7.18
N ARG A 58 9.18 -8.81 -7.06
CA ARG A 58 10.53 -9.36 -6.96
C ARG A 58 11.21 -9.28 -8.32
N LEU A 59 12.35 -8.61 -8.37
CA LEU A 59 13.15 -8.48 -9.60
C LEU A 59 14.20 -9.58 -9.71
N SER A 60 14.75 -10.00 -8.57
CA SER A 60 15.72 -11.08 -8.48
C SER A 60 15.69 -11.74 -7.10
N GLU A 61 16.56 -12.72 -6.88
CA GLU A 61 16.77 -13.30 -5.55
C GLU A 61 17.23 -12.25 -4.52
N GLN A 62 17.83 -11.15 -4.98
CA GLN A 62 18.51 -10.15 -4.15
C GLN A 62 17.83 -8.78 -4.13
N SER A 63 16.83 -8.55 -4.98
CA SER A 63 16.19 -7.24 -5.11
C SER A 63 14.69 -7.32 -5.39
N ALA A 64 13.97 -6.34 -4.85
CA ALA A 64 12.55 -6.12 -5.13
C ALA A 64 12.30 -4.64 -5.40
N ILE A 65 11.30 -4.34 -6.21
CA ILE A 65 10.83 -2.99 -6.46
C ILE A 65 9.44 -2.82 -5.87
N ILE A 66 9.19 -1.62 -5.35
CA ILE A 66 7.90 -1.21 -4.82
C ILE A 66 7.60 0.18 -5.33
N HIS A 67 6.46 0.30 -6.00
CA HIS A 67 5.88 1.57 -6.39
C HIS A 67 4.77 1.92 -5.42
N PHE A 68 4.81 3.12 -4.88
CA PHE A 68 3.77 3.66 -4.01
C PHE A 68 3.07 4.79 -4.72
N LEU A 69 1.74 4.76 -4.64
CA LEU A 69 0.87 5.89 -4.95
C LEU A 69 0.13 6.23 -3.67
N SER A 70 0.45 7.37 -3.06
CA SER A 70 -0.32 7.91 -1.94
C SER A 70 -1.36 8.89 -2.45
N VAL A 71 -2.57 8.81 -1.90
CA VAL A 71 -3.68 9.72 -2.18
C VAL A 71 -4.14 10.36 -0.88
N GLY A 72 -4.42 11.66 -0.93
CA GLY A 72 -4.88 12.45 0.21
C GLY A 72 -3.90 13.57 0.56
N LYS A 73 -4.38 14.57 1.30
CA LYS A 73 -3.60 15.77 1.63
C LYS A 73 -2.66 15.49 2.80
N LEU A 74 -1.45 15.03 2.50
CA LEU A 74 -0.43 14.69 3.48
C LEU A 74 0.77 15.63 3.35
N PRO A 75 1.37 16.13 4.45
CA PRO A 75 2.54 17.00 4.38
C PRO A 75 3.81 16.28 3.88
N LYS A 76 3.87 14.96 4.08
CA LYS A 76 4.93 14.08 3.60
C LYS A 76 4.43 12.65 3.47
N LEU A 77 5.07 11.87 2.60
CA LEU A 77 4.99 10.41 2.55
C LEU A 77 6.21 9.86 3.28
N GLU A 78 6.00 9.14 4.37
CA GLU A 78 7.06 8.46 5.12
C GLU A 78 6.72 6.98 5.25
N LEU A 79 7.62 6.15 4.74
CA LEU A 79 7.45 4.70 4.65
C LEU A 79 8.67 4.02 5.27
N GLU A 80 8.42 3.03 6.13
CA GLU A 80 9.43 2.05 6.50
C GLU A 80 9.09 0.72 5.85
N VAL A 81 10.04 0.15 5.11
CA VAL A 81 9.87 -1.10 4.39
C VAL A 81 10.85 -2.12 4.95
N THR A 82 10.33 -3.23 5.45
CA THR A 82 11.13 -4.33 6.02
C THR A 82 10.85 -5.62 5.27
N PRO A 83 11.85 -6.24 4.62
CA PRO A 83 11.70 -7.57 4.05
C PRO A 83 11.37 -8.61 5.12
N LEU A 84 10.47 -9.54 4.81
CA LEU A 84 10.02 -10.58 5.72
C LEU A 84 10.24 -11.96 5.11
N PHE A 85 10.61 -12.92 5.96
CA PHE A 85 10.37 -14.34 5.73
C PHE A 85 9.29 -14.81 6.68
N ILE A 86 8.13 -15.15 6.12
CA ILE A 86 6.96 -15.64 6.85
C ILE A 86 6.82 -17.13 6.61
N THR A 87 6.86 -17.92 7.68
CA THR A 87 6.52 -19.35 7.64
C THR A 87 5.07 -19.53 8.06
N ARG A 88 4.30 -20.25 7.25
CA ARG A 88 2.91 -20.59 7.53
C ARG A 88 2.75 -22.07 7.85
N GLY A 89 1.84 -22.39 8.76
CA GLY A 89 1.44 -23.76 9.07
C GLY A 89 0.58 -24.39 7.99
N THR A 90 0.27 -25.67 8.17
CA THR A 90 -0.66 -26.41 7.29
C THR A 90 -2.08 -25.87 7.34
N ASP A 91 -2.43 -25.14 8.40
CA ASP A 91 -3.68 -24.39 8.58
C ASP A 91 -3.65 -22.97 7.98
N GLY A 92 -2.54 -22.58 7.36
CA GLY A 92 -2.32 -21.25 6.77
C GLY A 92 -1.95 -20.16 7.78
N GLN A 93 -1.93 -20.46 9.08
CA GLN A 93 -1.60 -19.50 10.12
C GLN A 93 -0.10 -19.18 10.13
N VAL A 94 0.24 -17.95 10.50
CA VAL A 94 1.65 -17.54 10.61
C VAL A 94 2.26 -18.20 11.84
N ILE A 95 3.30 -19.00 11.63
CA ILE A 95 4.06 -19.69 12.70
C ILE A 95 5.28 -18.85 13.10
N ASN A 96 5.97 -18.28 12.11
CA ASN A 96 7.20 -17.53 12.35
C ASN A 96 7.31 -16.35 11.38
N THR A 97 7.99 -15.30 11.81
CA THR A 97 8.31 -14.13 10.98
C THR A 97 9.72 -13.67 11.30
N ILE A 98 10.61 -13.75 10.31
CA ILE A 98 11.98 -13.21 10.39
C ILE A 98 12.00 -11.90 9.61
N ARG A 99 12.54 -10.86 10.23
CA ARG A 99 12.69 -9.51 9.64
C ARG A 99 14.10 -9.32 9.10
N GLY A 100 14.20 -8.84 7.88
CA GLY A 100 15.44 -8.38 7.25
C GLY A 100 15.80 -6.95 7.64
N GLU A 101 16.74 -6.37 6.91
CA GLU A 101 17.15 -4.98 7.11
C GLU A 101 16.07 -3.99 6.66
N LYS A 102 15.80 -2.99 7.49
CA LYS A 102 14.76 -1.99 7.26
C LYS A 102 15.27 -0.85 6.37
N ALA A 103 14.51 -0.53 5.32
CA ALA A 103 14.70 0.67 4.51
C ALA A 103 13.69 1.75 4.92
N VAL A 104 14.13 3.00 4.99
CA VAL A 104 13.26 4.15 5.24
C VAL A 104 13.28 5.04 4.02
N ALA A 105 12.10 5.42 3.54
CA ALA A 105 11.96 6.39 2.47
C ALA A 105 11.01 7.51 2.87
N THR A 106 11.38 8.73 2.50
CA THR A 106 10.62 9.92 2.81
C THR A 106 10.57 10.84 1.60
N GLN A 107 9.39 11.36 1.30
CA GLN A 107 9.16 12.34 0.25
C GLN A 107 8.29 13.46 0.80
N ALA A 108 8.79 14.70 0.73
CA ALA A 108 7.97 15.87 1.03
C ALA A 108 6.92 16.02 -0.08
N LEU A 109 5.68 16.32 0.29
CA LEU A 109 4.58 16.46 -0.67
C LEU A 109 4.17 17.92 -0.80
N ASP A 110 3.89 18.34 -2.03
CA ASP A 110 3.27 19.65 -2.26
C ASP A 110 1.79 19.58 -1.85
N ASN A 111 1.42 20.39 -0.86
CA ASN A 111 0.08 20.46 -0.28
C ASN A 111 -0.91 21.28 -1.14
N SER A 112 -0.68 21.38 -2.46
CA SER A 112 -1.49 22.17 -3.37
C SER A 112 -2.99 21.88 -3.18
N THR A 113 -3.69 22.87 -2.62
CA THR A 113 -5.10 22.77 -2.24
C THR A 113 -6.05 22.76 -3.45
N LYS A 114 -5.51 22.83 -4.67
CA LYS A 114 -6.28 22.89 -5.91
C LYS A 114 -6.66 21.52 -6.46
N LEU A 115 -6.08 20.43 -5.94
CA LEU A 115 -6.40 19.06 -6.36
C LEU A 115 -7.46 18.46 -5.45
N LYS A 116 -8.51 17.89 -6.06
CA LYS A 116 -9.61 17.21 -5.35
C LYS A 116 -9.10 16.00 -4.56
N ASP A 117 -8.11 15.29 -5.09
CA ASP A 117 -7.41 14.17 -4.46
C ASP A 117 -5.91 14.33 -4.79
N PRO A 118 -5.10 15.06 -3.99
CA PRO A 118 -3.67 15.20 -4.27
C PRO A 118 -3.00 13.83 -4.19
N LYS A 119 -2.06 13.59 -5.11
CA LYS A 119 -1.38 12.31 -5.29
C LYS A 119 0.12 12.52 -5.23
N ALA A 120 0.82 11.53 -4.72
CA ALA A 120 2.26 11.46 -4.79
C ALA A 120 2.72 10.05 -5.10
N GLU A 121 3.80 9.96 -5.87
CA GLU A 121 4.39 8.71 -6.31
C GLU A 121 5.81 8.59 -5.77
N LEU A 122 6.13 7.41 -5.23
CA LEU A 122 7.43 7.07 -4.70
C LEU A 122 7.79 5.66 -5.14
N THR A 123 8.97 5.48 -5.74
CA THR A 123 9.49 4.17 -6.10
C THR A 123 10.70 3.85 -5.25
N ILE A 124 10.75 2.64 -4.69
CA ILE A 124 11.86 2.16 -3.87
C ILE A 124 12.32 0.82 -4.43
N THR A 125 13.62 0.67 -4.60
CA THR A 125 14.26 -0.64 -4.76
C THR A 125 14.86 -1.04 -3.43
N ILE A 126 14.50 -2.22 -2.93
CA ILE A 126 14.95 -2.73 -1.63
C ILE A 126 15.79 -4.00 -1.80
N PRO A 127 16.84 -4.17 -0.98
CA PRO A 127 17.54 -5.45 -0.90
C PRO A 127 16.63 -6.49 -0.27
N VAL A 128 16.61 -7.70 -0.84
CA VAL A 128 15.91 -8.85 -0.28
C VAL A 128 16.83 -10.07 -0.33
N GLY A 129 16.55 -11.09 0.48
CA GLY A 129 17.21 -12.40 0.36
C GLY A 129 16.32 -13.37 -0.41
N ILE A 130 16.91 -14.49 -0.82
CA ILE A 130 16.20 -15.58 -1.50
C ILE A 130 15.05 -16.14 -0.65
N ALA A 131 15.20 -16.12 0.68
CA ALA A 131 14.19 -16.61 1.60
C ALA A 131 13.04 -15.62 1.85
N HIS A 132 13.20 -14.32 1.59
CA HIS A 132 12.11 -13.36 1.86
C HIS A 132 10.92 -13.63 0.94
N ASN A 133 9.70 -13.62 1.48
CA ASN A 133 8.48 -13.89 0.71
C ASN A 133 7.38 -12.85 0.96
N ALA A 134 7.67 -11.83 1.75
CA ALA A 134 6.78 -10.71 1.99
C ALA A 134 7.57 -9.45 2.35
N LEU A 135 6.86 -8.32 2.41
CA LEU A 135 7.36 -7.02 2.83
C LEU A 135 6.41 -6.44 3.87
N GLU A 136 6.93 -5.97 4.99
CA GLU A 136 6.21 -5.13 5.94
C GLU A 136 6.38 -3.68 5.50
N VAL A 137 5.29 -2.97 5.24
CA VAL A 137 5.28 -1.54 4.96
C VAL A 137 4.58 -0.84 6.11
N ASN A 138 5.32 -0.03 6.86
CA ASN A 138 4.78 0.87 7.87
C ASN A 138 4.64 2.26 7.26
N TRP A 139 3.40 2.72 7.16
CA TRP A 139 3.04 4.03 6.67
C TRP A 139 2.81 4.99 7.83
N ASN A 140 3.72 5.95 7.99
CA ASN A 140 3.64 6.98 9.02
C ASN A 140 2.90 8.19 8.43
N ILE A 141 1.68 8.43 8.90
CA ILE A 141 0.86 9.56 8.46
C ILE A 141 0.75 10.60 9.58
N ASP A 142 0.71 11.87 9.17
CA ASP A 142 0.37 13.00 10.02
C ASP A 142 -0.88 13.67 9.44
N VAL A 143 -1.99 13.55 10.15
CA VAL A 143 -3.27 14.17 9.76
C VAL A 143 -3.68 15.17 10.82
N ASP A 144 -3.70 16.44 10.45
CA ASP A 144 -4.05 17.57 11.32
C ASP A 144 -3.25 17.57 12.65
N GLY A 145 -1.96 17.22 12.59
CA GLY A 145 -1.05 17.15 13.74
C GLY A 145 -1.16 15.85 14.55
N LYS A 146 -2.00 14.90 14.13
CA LYS A 146 -2.11 13.58 14.73
C LYS A 146 -1.31 12.58 13.93
N LYS A 147 -0.28 12.02 14.57
CA LYS A 147 0.56 10.98 14.00
C LYS A 147 -0.08 9.61 14.21
N ALA A 148 -0.08 8.79 13.16
CA ALA A 148 -0.50 7.40 13.20
C ALA A 148 0.39 6.57 12.28
N THR A 149 0.62 5.32 12.68
CA THR A 149 1.35 4.34 11.87
C THR A 149 0.38 3.22 11.48
N TYR A 150 0.32 2.93 10.19
CA TYR A 150 -0.45 1.81 9.66
C TYR A 150 0.50 0.80 9.03
N SER A 151 0.34 -0.48 9.35
CA SER A 151 1.19 -1.54 8.83
C SER A 151 0.44 -2.37 7.80
N LEU A 152 1.13 -2.72 6.71
CA LEU A 152 0.65 -3.59 5.66
C LEU A 152 1.69 -4.68 5.38
N THR A 153 1.26 -5.93 5.34
CA THR A 153 2.10 -7.04 4.88
C THR A 153 1.77 -7.33 3.43
N LEU A 154 2.73 -7.10 2.55
CA LEU A 154 2.63 -7.29 1.11
C LEU A 154 3.32 -8.60 0.71
N PRO A 155 2.68 -9.49 -0.06
CA PRO A 155 3.36 -10.65 -0.63
C PRO A 155 4.46 -10.21 -1.61
N LEU A 156 5.57 -10.96 -1.64
CA LEU A 156 6.70 -10.70 -2.54
C LEU A 156 6.86 -11.85 -3.53
N GLU A 157 6.35 -11.64 -4.74
CA GLU A 157 6.36 -12.61 -5.83
C GLU A 157 7.06 -12.04 -7.07
N ASN A 158 7.41 -12.91 -8.03
CA ASN A 158 7.98 -12.48 -9.32
C ASN A 158 6.95 -11.74 -10.19
N GLU A 159 5.68 -12.08 -10.02
CA GLU A 159 4.57 -11.34 -10.62
C GLU A 159 4.31 -10.04 -9.85
N GLN A 160 3.90 -9.01 -10.57
CA GLN A 160 3.55 -7.74 -9.97
C GLN A 160 2.22 -7.87 -9.22
N LEU A 161 2.22 -7.52 -7.93
CA LEU A 161 1.03 -7.53 -7.07
C LEU A 161 0.69 -6.12 -6.61
N THR A 162 -0.59 -5.78 -6.57
CA THR A 162 -1.06 -4.46 -6.12
C THR A 162 -1.94 -4.61 -4.88
N SER A 163 -1.75 -3.73 -3.91
CA SER A 163 -2.50 -3.70 -2.66
C SER A 163 -2.89 -2.27 -2.31
N VAL A 164 -4.04 -2.11 -1.67
CA VAL A 164 -4.58 -0.80 -1.25
C VAL A 164 -4.84 -0.82 0.24
N LEU A 165 -4.24 0.13 0.94
CA LEU A 165 -4.58 0.48 2.31
C LEU A 165 -5.35 1.80 2.30
N GLY A 166 -6.62 1.74 2.68
CA GLY A 166 -7.50 2.91 2.71
C GLY A 166 -7.89 3.33 4.12
N ILE A 167 -7.95 4.64 4.37
CA ILE A 167 -8.33 5.26 5.64
C ILE A 167 -9.41 6.29 5.35
N ILE A 168 -10.57 6.14 5.99
CA ILE A 168 -11.70 7.06 5.93
C ILE A 168 -11.83 7.73 7.30
N LEU A 169 -12.01 9.06 7.33
CA LEU A 169 -12.10 9.84 8.57
C LEU A 169 -13.52 10.22 8.96
#